data_AF-A0AAU7IUZ0-F1
#
_entry.id   AF-A0AAU7IUZ0-F1
#
_cell.length_a   1.000
_cell.length_b   1.000
_cell.length_c   1.000
_cell.angle_alpha   90.00
_cell.angle_beta   90.00
_cell.angle_gamma   90.00
#
_symmetry.space_group_name_H-M   'P 1'
#
loop_
_entity.id
_entity.type
_entity.pdbx_description
1 polymer ?
#
loop_
_entity_poly.entity_id
_entity_poly.type
_entity_poly.pdbx_seq_one_letter_code
_entity_poly.pdbx_strand_id
1 'polypeptide(L)'
;MINSIPENYIFQCALYKNLERNVMLKMGYVSDDVLVQALSAQLKNEKNAILTDLYMQIMSHFQPAIRSEPRQVNCDFLEVINDEYSSGTRQTSTLVD
;
A
#
# COMPACT_ATOMS: atom_id res chain seq x y z
N MET A 1 -3.84 -0.01 -1.52
CA MET A 1 -2.66 0.86 -1.72
C MET A 1 -2.74 1.38 -3.15
N ILE A 2 -2.76 2.70 -3.36
CA ILE A 2 -3.15 3.33 -4.64
C ILE A 2 -2.03 3.24 -5.70
N ASN A 3 -0.78 3.02 -5.29
CA ASN A 3 0.41 3.01 -6.16
C ASN A 3 1.17 1.67 -6.14
N SER A 4 0.44 0.55 -6.13
CA SER A 4 1.06 -0.78 -6.11
C SER A 4 1.47 -1.23 -7.52
N ILE A 5 2.57 -1.98 -7.62
CA ILE A 5 2.88 -2.77 -8.82
C ILE A 5 1.71 -3.73 -9.03
N PRO A 6 1.11 -3.78 -10.24
CA PRO A 6 0.04 -4.75 -10.49
C PRO A 6 0.54 -6.18 -10.29
N GLU A 7 -0.28 -7.05 -9.70
CA GLU A 7 0.13 -8.40 -9.26
C GLU A 7 0.77 -9.23 -10.38
N ASN A 8 0.26 -9.09 -11.61
CA ASN A 8 0.78 -9.77 -12.78
C ASN A 8 2.22 -9.34 -13.17
N TYR A 9 2.70 -8.20 -12.69
CA TYR A 9 4.02 -7.66 -12.98
C TYR A 9 5.02 -7.78 -11.82
N ILE A 10 4.58 -8.08 -10.59
CA ILE A 10 5.46 -8.24 -9.42
C ILE A 10 6.61 -9.22 -9.71
N PHE A 11 6.29 -10.41 -10.22
CA PHE A 11 7.30 -11.44 -10.51
C PHE A 11 7.98 -11.29 -11.88
N GLN A 12 7.57 -10.31 -12.67
CA GLN A 12 8.14 -10.01 -13.98
C GLN A 12 9.06 -8.79 -13.93
N CYS A 13 8.96 -7.96 -12.88
CA CYS A 13 9.75 -6.76 -12.78
C CYS A 13 11.25 -7.07 -12.65
N ALA A 14 12.08 -6.18 -13.19
CA ALA A 14 13.53 -6.33 -13.17
C ALA A 14 14.10 -6.46 -11.76
N LEU A 15 13.47 -5.78 -10.78
CA LEU A 15 13.87 -5.84 -9.37
C LEU A 15 13.80 -7.27 -8.84
N TYR A 16 12.66 -7.95 -9.03
CA TYR A 16 12.47 -9.33 -8.63
C TYR A 16 13.37 -10.30 -9.39
N LYS A 17 13.49 -10.15 -10.72
CA LYS A 17 14.38 -11.02 -11.53
C LYS A 17 15.85 -10.90 -11.14
N ASN A 18 16.28 -9.72 -10.73
CA ASN A 18 17.64 -9.52 -10.20
C ASN A 18 17.82 -10.20 -8.85
N LEU A 19 16.81 -10.16 -7.98
CA LEU A 19 16.83 -10.90 -6.71
C LEU A 19 16.94 -12.42 -6.95
N GLU A 20 16.08 -13.00 -7.79
CA GLU A 20 16.12 -14.43 -8.16
C GLU A 20 17.49 -14.83 -8.68
N ARG A 21 18.05 -14.04 -9.62
CA ARG A 21 19.39 -14.30 -10.17
C ARG A 21 20.46 -14.28 -9.09
N ASN A 22 20.43 -13.29 -8.19
CA ASN A 22 21.41 -13.17 -7.13
C ASN A 22 21.31 -14.33 -6.12
N VAL A 23 20.09 -14.78 -5.82
CA VAL A 23 19.86 -15.95 -4.97
C VAL A 23 20.39 -17.20 -5.64
N MET A 24 20.06 -17.43 -6.91
CA MET A 24 20.55 -18.57 -7.69
C MET A 24 22.09 -18.61 -7.72
N LEU A 25 22.74 -17.46 -7.95
CA LEU A 25 24.20 -17.37 -7.98
C LEU A 25 24.86 -17.65 -6.63
N LYS A 26 24.20 -17.31 -5.50
CA LYS A 26 24.76 -17.48 -4.15
C LYS A 26 24.46 -18.83 -3.53
N MET A 27 23.25 -19.35 -3.74
CA MET A 27 22.74 -20.55 -3.07
C MET A 27 22.68 -21.77 -3.99
N GLY A 28 22.75 -21.59 -5.32
CA GLY A 28 22.66 -22.66 -6.30
C GLY A 28 21.23 -23.17 -6.58
N TYR A 29 20.23 -22.64 -5.87
CA TYR A 29 18.81 -22.92 -6.08
C TYR A 29 17.96 -21.70 -5.69
N VAL A 30 16.69 -21.71 -6.11
CA VAL A 30 15.70 -20.70 -5.78
C VAL A 30 14.48 -21.39 -5.15
N SER A 31 14.07 -20.92 -3.98
CA SER A 31 12.80 -21.28 -3.32
C SER A 31 12.24 -20.05 -2.60
N ASP A 32 10.94 -20.08 -2.31
CA ASP A 32 10.26 -18.96 -1.64
C ASP A 32 10.90 -18.62 -0.30
N ASP A 33 11.27 -19.62 0.51
CA ASP A 33 11.94 -19.41 1.80
C ASP A 33 13.27 -18.65 1.64
N VAL A 34 14.07 -19.02 0.63
CA VAL A 34 15.36 -18.38 0.37
C VAL A 34 15.17 -16.98 -0.21
N LEU A 35 14.16 -16.77 -1.05
CA LEU A 35 13.80 -15.45 -1.57
C LEU A 35 13.35 -14.52 -0.44
N VAL A 36 12.51 -15.00 0.48
CA VAL A 36 12.07 -14.27 1.68
C VAL A 36 13.27 -13.91 2.56
N GLN A 37 14.19 -14.84 2.78
CA GLN A 37 15.41 -14.57 3.55
C GLN A 37 16.28 -13.51 2.88
N ALA A 38 16.51 -13.62 1.56
CA ALA A 38 17.30 -12.67 0.79
C ALA A 38 16.67 -11.27 0.77
N LEU A 39 15.37 -11.20 0.59
CA LEU A 39 14.59 -9.96 0.60
C LEU A 39 14.61 -9.30 1.98
N SER A 40 14.46 -10.08 3.05
CA SER A 40 14.58 -9.61 4.43
C SER A 40 15.97 -9.03 4.72
N ALA A 41 17.03 -9.65 4.18
CA ALA A 41 18.38 -9.14 4.32
C ALA A 41 18.61 -7.84 3.54
N GLN A 42 18.00 -7.68 2.36
CA GLN A 42 18.05 -6.42 1.61
C GLN A 42 17.30 -5.30 2.32
N LEU A 43 16.08 -5.56 2.79
CA LEU A 43 15.26 -4.58 3.51
C LEU A 43 15.95 -4.02 4.77
N LYS A 44 16.77 -4.83 5.47
CA LYS A 44 17.55 -4.36 6.64
C LYS A 44 18.61 -3.32 6.30
N ASN A 45 19.12 -3.31 5.06
CA ASN A 45 20.24 -2.48 4.63
C ASN A 45 19.84 -1.39 3.64
N GLU A 46 18.64 -1.48 3.05
CA GLU A 46 18.14 -0.54 2.05
C GLU A 46 17.71 0.78 2.71
N LYS A 47 18.25 1.89 2.21
CA LYS A 47 17.96 3.25 2.71
C LYS A 47 17.09 4.04 1.74
N ASN A 48 16.97 3.59 0.49
CA ASN A 48 16.14 4.23 -0.51
C ASN A 48 14.66 3.87 -0.26
N ALA A 49 13.87 4.87 0.12
CA ALA A 49 12.45 4.69 0.43
C ALA A 49 11.64 4.05 -0.72
N ILE A 50 11.98 4.35 -1.97
CA ILE A 50 11.32 3.76 -3.15
C ILE A 50 11.65 2.27 -3.24
N LEU A 51 12.93 1.90 -3.11
CA LEU A 51 13.32 0.50 -3.15
C LEU A 51 12.75 -0.29 -1.98
N THR A 52 12.76 0.29 -0.77
CA THR A 52 12.13 -0.33 0.41
C THR A 52 10.64 -0.59 0.16
N ASP A 53 9.90 0.37 -0.39
CA ASP A 53 8.49 0.18 -0.73
C ASP A 53 8.29 -0.95 -1.75
N LEU A 54 9.05 -0.95 -2.86
CA LEU A 54 8.96 -1.98 -3.88
C LEU A 54 9.33 -3.38 -3.35
N TYR A 55 10.35 -3.48 -2.49
CA TYR A 55 10.72 -4.74 -1.83
C TYR A 55 9.65 -5.22 -0.85
N MET A 56 8.99 -4.31 -0.11
CA MET A 56 7.86 -4.67 0.75
C MET A 56 6.65 -5.17 -0.05
N GLN A 57 6.36 -4.55 -1.20
CA GLN A 57 5.31 -5.03 -2.10
C GLN A 57 5.61 -6.45 -2.56
N ILE A 58 6.84 -6.74 -3.00
CA ILE A 58 7.27 -8.10 -3.36
C ILE A 58 7.13 -9.06 -2.16
N MET A 59 7.55 -8.64 -0.95
CA MET A 59 7.47 -9.47 0.26
C MET A 59 6.02 -9.89 0.59
N SER A 60 5.05 -8.99 0.40
CA SER A 60 3.64 -9.28 0.66
C SER A 60 3.05 -10.38 -0.23
N HIS A 61 3.68 -10.70 -1.36
CA HIS A 61 3.28 -11.82 -2.20
C HIS A 61 3.79 -13.18 -1.69
N PHE A 62 4.82 -13.19 -0.85
CA PHE A 62 5.34 -14.39 -0.20
C PHE A 62 4.66 -14.65 1.15
N GLN A 63 4.18 -13.60 1.81
CA GLN A 63 3.44 -13.70 3.06
C GLN A 63 1.97 -13.43 2.78
N PRO A 64 1.12 -14.45 2.63
CA PRO A 64 -0.31 -14.22 2.55
C PRO A 64 -0.74 -13.55 3.85
N ALA A 65 -1.09 -12.27 3.76
CA ALA A 65 -1.61 -11.54 4.89
C ALA A 65 -2.85 -12.28 5.41
N ILE A 66 -2.84 -12.65 6.69
CA ILE A 66 -4.07 -12.58 7.49
C ILE A 66 -4.56 -11.16 7.27
N ARG A 67 -5.61 -10.98 6.44
CA ARG A 67 -6.26 -9.71 6.15
C ARG A 67 -6.56 -9.01 7.48
N SER A 68 -5.65 -8.15 7.90
CA SER A 68 -5.94 -7.15 8.91
C SER A 68 -6.62 -6.05 8.12
N GLU A 69 -7.93 -5.91 8.34
CA GLU A 69 -8.75 -4.81 7.85
C GLU A 69 -7.96 -3.49 7.82
N PRO A 70 -8.17 -2.63 6.81
CA PRO A 70 -7.46 -1.35 6.74
C PRO A 70 -7.68 -0.61 8.05
N ARG A 71 -6.59 -0.31 8.76
CA ARG A 71 -6.65 0.65 9.88
C ARG A 71 -7.26 1.92 9.29
N GLN A 72 -8.48 2.25 9.72
CA GLN A 72 -9.04 3.57 9.58
C GLN A 72 -8.00 4.53 10.13
N VAL A 73 -7.29 5.21 9.23
CA VAL A 73 -6.65 6.46 9.59
C VAL A 73 -7.82 7.39 9.84
N ASN A 74 -8.09 7.66 11.12
CA ASN A 74 -9.04 8.69 11.49
C ASN A 74 -8.48 10.02 10.97
N CYS A 75 -8.85 10.38 9.76
CA CYS A 75 -8.61 11.72 9.23
C CYS A 75 -9.68 12.62 9.84
N ASP A 76 -9.48 13.01 11.11
CA ASP A 76 -10.14 14.15 11.74
C ASP A 76 -9.69 15.45 11.04
N PHE A 77 -10.05 15.64 9.77
CA PHE A 77 -9.87 16.90 9.05
C PHE A 77 -10.87 16.97 7.89
N LEU A 78 -12.15 17.15 8.22
CA LEU A 78 -13.12 17.78 7.32
C LEU A 78 -14.36 18.28 8.10
N GLU A 79 -14.16 19.00 9.20
CA GLU A 79 -15.27 19.69 9.88
C GLU A 79 -14.85 21.09 10.31
N VAL A 80 -14.34 21.86 9.35
CA VAL A 80 -14.34 23.32 9.45
C VAL A 80 -14.67 23.83 8.05
N ILE A 81 -15.60 24.77 7.98
CA ILE A 81 -16.22 25.35 6.78
C ILE A 81 -17.46 24.59 6.30
N ASN A 82 -18.53 24.65 7.08
CA ASN A 82 -19.83 25.17 6.62
C ASN A 82 -20.83 25.11 7.78
N ASP A 83 -20.97 26.20 8.54
CA ASP A 83 -22.24 26.52 9.22
C ASP A 83 -22.38 28.01 9.63
N GLU A 84 -21.64 28.93 8.99
CA GLU A 84 -21.93 30.38 9.04
C GLU A 84 -23.08 30.80 8.09
N TYR A 85 -24.02 29.90 7.81
CA TYR A 85 -25.26 30.23 7.10
C TYR A 85 -26.50 29.80 7.90
N SER A 86 -26.49 29.93 9.23
CA SER A 86 -27.70 29.88 10.06
C SER A 86 -28.03 31.26 10.61
N SER A 87 -28.38 32.17 9.70
CA SER A 87 -29.01 33.46 10.01
C SER A 87 -29.81 33.94 8.81
N GLY A 88 -31.12 33.66 8.78
CA GLY A 88 -31.95 34.18 7.69
C GLY A 88 -33.37 33.62 7.58
N THR A 89 -34.26 34.17 8.40
CA THR A 89 -35.68 34.46 8.09
C THR A 89 -36.68 33.33 7.80
N ARG A 90 -37.68 33.27 8.70
CA ARG A 90 -39.06 32.81 8.51
C ARG A 90 -39.66 33.28 7.18
N GLN A 91 -40.41 32.42 6.50
CA GLN A 91 -41.75 32.75 5.97
C GLN A 91 -42.53 31.48 5.59
N THR A 92 -43.69 31.33 6.24
CA THR A 92 -44.77 30.39 5.91
C THR A 92 -45.59 30.92 4.75
N SER A 93 -45.88 30.11 3.74
CA SER A 93 -47.06 30.27 2.86
C SER A 93 -47.36 28.94 2.17
N THR A 94 -48.37 28.23 2.68
CA THR A 94 -49.12 27.19 1.98
C THR A 94 -50.15 27.86 1.07
N LEU A 95 -50.09 27.60 -0.23
CA LEU A 95 -51.16 27.84 -1.19
C LEU A 95 -51.42 26.54 -1.95
N VAL A 96 -52.58 25.93 -1.69
CA VAL A 96 -53.24 24.99 -2.59
C VAL A 96 -54.75 25.16 -2.36
N ASP A 97 -55.37 25.76 -3.38
CA ASP A 97 -56.80 25.98 -3.72
C ASP A 97 -57.82 26.38 -2.64
#